data_AF-A0A9W9ZTG4-F1
#
_entry.id   AF-A0A9W9ZTG4-F1
#
_cell.length_a   1.000
_cell.length_b   1.000
_cell.length_c   1.000
_cell.angle_alpha   90.00
_cell.angle_beta   90.00
_cell.angle_gamma   90.00
#
_symmetry.space_group_name_H-M   'P 1'
#
loop_
_entity.id
_entity.type
_entity.pdbx_description
1 polymer ?
#
loop_
_entity_poly.entity_id
_entity_poly.type
_entity_poly.pdbx_seq_one_letter_code
_entity_poly.pdbx_strand_id
1 'polypeptide(L)'
;MWDNAASLCFITNSKAKAEKLRSMTRVELSIVKVGGTCERVISQKYLLPLIDLQGKLVQFEVYGIDKITTDIESVNIDNVVHLFKDIELDEIKRPTGTVDVLIGYAYAGYHPEPEQKSKPFSIVKK
;
A
#
# COMPACT_ATOMS: atom_id res chain seq x y z
N MET A 1 -9.67 2.68 -1.35
CA MET A 1 -9.25 4.03 -1.77
C MET A 1 -8.04 3.84 -2.65
N TRP A 2 -8.12 4.12 -3.96
CA TRP A 2 -6.91 4.13 -4.81
C TRP A 2 -6.24 5.50 -4.67
N ASP A 3 -4.92 5.53 -4.77
CA ASP A 3 -4.22 6.81 -4.84
C ASP A 3 -4.21 7.28 -6.30
N ASN A 4 -5.05 8.26 -6.63
CA ASN A 4 -5.05 8.89 -7.95
C ASN A 4 -3.80 9.78 -8.17
N ALA A 5 -3.01 10.05 -7.13
CA ALA A 5 -1.77 10.79 -7.21
C ALA A 5 -0.56 9.88 -7.55
N ALA A 6 -0.73 8.55 -7.55
CA ALA A 6 0.35 7.61 -7.88
C ALA A 6 -0.02 6.72 -9.08
N SER A 7 0.70 6.90 -10.19
CA SER A 7 0.51 6.06 -11.39
C SER A 7 1.05 4.64 -11.23
N LEU A 8 2.08 4.46 -10.40
CA LEU A 8 2.80 3.20 -10.20
C LEU A 8 2.54 2.62 -8.80
N CYS A 9 2.76 1.31 -8.64
CA CYS A 9 2.74 0.68 -7.34
C CYS A 9 4.12 0.68 -6.70
N PHE A 10 4.19 0.84 -5.38
CA PHE A 10 5.44 0.87 -4.63
C PHE A 10 5.43 -0.14 -3.49
N ILE A 11 6.61 -0.62 -3.14
CA ILE A 11 6.85 -1.45 -1.96
C ILE A 11 8.11 -0.95 -1.23
N THR A 12 8.09 -0.97 0.10
CA THR A 12 9.30 -0.65 0.86
C THR A 12 10.40 -1.68 0.57
N ASN A 13 11.64 -1.20 0.42
CA ASN A 13 12.78 -2.07 0.17
C ASN A 13 12.98 -3.10 1.30
N SER A 14 12.64 -2.74 2.54
CA SER A 14 12.61 -3.64 3.69
C SER A 14 11.57 -4.75 3.52
N LYS A 15 10.33 -4.41 3.15
CA LYS A 15 9.27 -5.40 2.97
C LYS A 15 9.53 -6.32 1.78
N ALA A 16 10.01 -5.80 0.66
CA ALA A 16 10.37 -6.63 -0.49
C ALA A 16 11.44 -7.69 -0.14
N LYS A 17 12.41 -7.35 0.71
CA LYS A 17 13.41 -8.28 1.24
C LYS A 17 12.81 -9.30 2.22
N ALA A 18 11.95 -8.84 3.14
CA ALA A 18 11.29 -9.71 4.11
C ALA A 18 10.43 -10.77 3.43
N GLU A 19 9.68 -10.38 2.40
CA GLU A 19 8.84 -11.26 1.58
C GLU A 19 9.63 -12.05 0.52
N LYS A 20 10.96 -11.85 0.43
CA LYS A 20 11.85 -12.52 -0.54
C LYS A 20 11.35 -12.38 -1.98
N LEU A 21 10.85 -11.21 -2.35
CA LEU A 21 10.25 -11.00 -3.66
C LEU A 21 11.26 -11.20 -4.78
N ARG A 22 10.76 -11.77 -5.88
CA ARG A 22 11.56 -11.94 -7.10
C ARG A 22 11.86 -10.58 -7.70
N SER A 23 13.13 -10.21 -7.64
CA SER A 23 13.69 -9.05 -8.32
C SER A 23 13.70 -9.27 -9.84
N MET A 24 13.23 -8.29 -10.61
CA MET A 24 13.20 -8.35 -12.08
C MET A 24 14.35 -7.54 -12.68
N THR A 25 14.23 -6.21 -12.67
CA THR A 25 15.14 -5.30 -13.37
C THR A 25 15.33 -4.02 -12.57
N ARG A 26 16.56 -3.49 -12.57
CA ARG A 26 16.87 -2.17 -12.02
C ARG A 26 16.36 -1.11 -12.98
N VAL A 27 15.64 -0.12 -12.48
CA VAL A 27 15.01 0.93 -13.27
C VAL A 27 15.31 2.29 -12.66
N GLU A 28 15.19 3.33 -13.47
CA GLU A 28 15.20 4.71 -12.99
C GLU A 28 13.80 5.30 -13.11
N LEU A 29 13.31 5.89 -12.02
CA LEU A 29 11.99 6.47 -11.94
C LEU A 29 12.10 7.98 -11.79
N SER A 30 11.29 8.72 -12.54
CA SER A 30 11.02 10.14 -12.29
C SER A 30 9.76 10.24 -11.43
N ILE A 31 9.92 10.67 -10.18
CA ILE A 31 8.84 10.82 -9.21
C ILE A 31 8.52 12.30 -9.06
N VAL A 32 7.30 12.68 -9.40
CA VAL A 32 6.79 14.04 -9.15
C VAL A 32 6.01 14.02 -7.84
N LYS A 33 6.52 14.74 -6.84
CA LYS A 33 5.88 14.86 -5.53
C LYS A 33 4.83 15.98 -5.53
N VAL A 34 3.94 15.93 -4.55
CA VAL A 34 3.02 17.05 -4.25
C VAL A 34 3.86 18.32 -4.03
N GLY A 35 3.52 19.39 -4.75
CA GLY A 35 4.32 20.62 -4.82
C GLY A 35 5.19 20.75 -6.08
N GLY A 36 5.15 19.78 -6.99
CA GLY A 36 5.77 19.87 -8.32
C GLY A 36 7.26 19.52 -8.38
N THR A 37 7.86 19.14 -7.25
CA THR A 37 9.26 18.71 -7.21
C THR A 37 9.43 17.36 -7.89
N CYS A 38 10.32 17.30 -8.88
CA CYS A 38 10.68 16.07 -9.57
C CYS A 38 11.99 15.51 -8.99
N GLU A 39 11.99 14.24 -8.63
CA GLU A 39 13.15 13.51 -8.15
C GLU A 39 13.39 12.29 -9.04
N ARG A 40 14.66 12.02 -9.37
CA ARG A 40 15.06 10.78 -10.05
C ARG A 40 15.56 9.78 -9.02
N VAL A 41 14.93 8.62 -8.97
CA VAL A 41 15.24 7.57 -8.00
C VAL A 41 15.60 6.29 -8.75
N ILE A 42 16.71 5.69 -8.37
CA ILE A 42 17.04 4.34 -8.84
C ILE A 42 16.27 3.33 -8.00
N SER A 43 15.43 2.55 -8.67
CA SER A 43 14.54 1.58 -8.04
C SER A 43 14.79 0.17 -8.59
N GLN A 44 14.25 -0.82 -7.88
CA GLN A 44 14.20 -2.21 -8.32
C GLN A 44 12.75 -2.61 -8.55
N LYS A 45 12.46 -3.20 -9.71
CA LYS A 45 11.14 -3.76 -10.01
C LYS A 45 11.00 -5.17 -9.42
N TYR A 46 9.88 -5.45 -8.79
CA TYR A 46 9.52 -6.74 -8.21
C TYR A 46 8.14 -7.22 -8.68
N LEU A 47 7.90 -8.52 -8.55
CA LEU A 47 6.56 -9.10 -8.62
C LEU A 47 6.04 -9.38 -7.22
N LEU A 48 4.97 -8.68 -6.83
CA LEU A 48 4.26 -8.88 -5.57
C LEU A 48 3.07 -9.82 -5.80
N PRO A 49 3.08 -11.05 -5.25
CA PRO A 49 1.92 -11.93 -5.28
C PRO A 49 0.89 -11.49 -4.22
N LEU A 50 -0.35 -11.28 -4.65
CA LEU A 50 -1.50 -11.01 -3.79
C LEU A 50 -2.58 -12.06 -4.03
N ILE A 51 -3.39 -12.37 -3.02
CA ILE A 51 -4.49 -13.33 -3.14
C ILE A 51 -5.80 -12.53 -3.19
N ASP A 52 -6.63 -12.77 -4.20
CA ASP A 52 -7.96 -12.17 -4.22
C ASP A 52 -8.95 -12.89 -3.28
N LEU A 53 -10.14 -12.31 -3.07
CA LEU A 53 -11.16 -12.95 -2.24
C LEU A 53 -11.64 -14.32 -2.75
N GLN A 54 -11.44 -14.64 -4.03
CA GLN A 54 -11.74 -15.95 -4.59
C GLN A 54 -10.58 -16.95 -4.40
N GLY A 55 -9.49 -16.54 -3.74
CA GLY A 55 -8.32 -17.38 -3.51
C GLY A 55 -7.37 -17.43 -4.71
N LYS A 56 -7.58 -16.61 -5.74
CA LYS A 56 -6.74 -16.60 -6.94
C LYS A 56 -5.53 -15.69 -6.71
N LEU A 57 -4.37 -16.18 -7.14
CA LEU A 57 -3.12 -15.43 -7.14
C LEU A 57 -3.14 -14.37 -8.24
N VAL A 58 -2.83 -13.14 -7.88
CA VAL A 58 -2.67 -12.00 -8.80
C VAL A 58 -1.27 -11.40 -8.58
N GLN A 59 -0.56 -11.11 -9.67
CA GLN A 59 0.78 -10.54 -9.62
C GLN A 59 0.75 -9.05 -9.93
N PHE A 60 1.34 -8.26 -9.04
CA PHE A 60 1.47 -6.82 -9.17
C PHE A 60 2.92 -6.46 -9.45
N GLU A 61 3.12 -5.62 -10.46
CA GLU A 61 4.41 -4.97 -10.67
C GLU A 61 4.56 -3.82 -9.68
N VAL A 62 5.54 -3.94 -8.79
CA VAL A 62 5.82 -2.93 -7.76
C VAL A 62 7.27 -2.46 -7.86
N TYR A 63 7.48 -1.21 -7.49
CA TYR A 63 8.80 -0.57 -7.50
C TYR A 63 9.30 -0.33 -6.07
N GLY A 64 10.55 -0.72 -5.80
CA GLY A 64 11.19 -0.53 -4.51
C GLY A 64 11.43 0.94 -4.17
N ILE A 65 11.07 1.35 -2.96
CA ILE A 65 11.34 2.68 -2.40
C ILE A 65 11.70 2.54 -0.92
N ASP A 66 12.46 3.48 -0.34
CA ASP A 66 12.81 3.38 1.08
C ASP A 66 11.64 3.74 2.00
N LYS A 67 10.87 4.77 1.62
CA LYS A 67 9.71 5.23 2.38
C LYS A 67 8.66 5.79 1.42
N ILE A 68 7.41 5.33 1.59
CA ILE A 68 6.27 5.76 0.76
C ILE A 68 5.68 7.07 1.29
N THR A 69 5.43 7.12 2.60
CA THR A 69 4.86 8.29 3.30
C THR A 69 5.44 8.36 4.71
N THR A 70 5.28 9.51 5.38
CA THR A 70 5.43 9.59 6.83
C THR A 70 4.51 8.60 7.53
N ASP A 71 4.91 8.18 8.73
CA ASP A 71 4.20 7.17 9.49
C ASP A 71 2.79 7.68 9.82
N ILE A 72 1.82 6.75 9.82
CA ILE A 72 0.46 7.09 10.20
C ILE A 72 0.42 7.21 11.72
N GLU A 73 0.22 8.43 12.20
CA GLU A 73 0.11 8.74 13.62
C GLU A 73 -1.23 8.24 14.19
N SER A 74 -1.20 7.84 15.47
CA SER A 74 -2.44 7.54 16.21
C SER A 74 -3.20 8.83 16.49
N VAL A 75 -4.49 8.83 16.17
CA VAL A 75 -5.40 9.93 16.54
C VAL A 75 -6.18 9.50 17.78
N ASN A 76 -6.17 10.33 18.83
CA ASN A 76 -7.08 10.13 19.96
C ASN A 76 -8.51 10.52 19.51
N ILE A 77 -9.42 9.55 19.54
CA ILE A 77 -10.81 9.68 19.12
C ILE A 77 -11.80 9.66 20.29
N ASP A 78 -11.33 9.61 21.53
CA ASP A 78 -12.13 9.46 22.74
C ASP A 78 -13.20 10.56 22.85
N ASN A 79 -12.83 11.78 22.44
CA ASN A 79 -13.70 12.96 22.53
C ASN A 79 -14.66 13.12 21.35
N VAL A 80 -14.60 12.28 20.31
CA VAL A 80 -15.47 12.38 19.12
C VAL A 80 -16.26 11.11 18.83
N VAL A 81 -15.96 10.00 19.51
CA VAL A 81 -16.65 8.72 19.36
C VAL A 81 -18.17 8.86 19.56
N HIS A 82 -18.58 9.71 20.51
CA HIS A 82 -19.98 9.96 20.84
C HIS A 82 -20.79 10.62 19.72
N LEU A 83 -20.13 11.17 18.69
CA LEU A 83 -20.77 11.74 17.51
C LEU A 83 -21.24 10.68 16.52
N PHE A 84 -20.72 9.46 16.63
CA PHE A 84 -21.08 8.33 15.79
C PHE A 84 -22.04 7.40 16.54
N LYS A 85 -23.25 7.20 16.00
CA LYS A 85 -24.22 6.26 16.56
C LYS A 85 -23.97 4.87 15.99
N ASP A 86 -24.03 3.85 16.85
CA ASP A 86 -23.98 2.43 16.46
C ASP A 86 -22.70 2.01 15.71
N ILE A 87 -21.56 2.63 16.05
CA ILE A 87 -20.24 2.29 15.48
C ILE A 87 -19.34 1.76 16.59
N GLU A 88 -18.70 0.62 16.35
CA GLU A 88 -17.70 0.08 17.26
C GLU A 88 -16.37 0.83 17.11
N LEU A 89 -15.68 1.10 18.23
CA LEU A 89 -14.42 1.86 18.24
C LEU A 89 -13.36 1.31 17.27
N ASP A 90 -13.33 0.00 17.09
CA ASP A 90 -12.37 -0.66 16.21
C ASP A 90 -12.72 -0.50 14.72
N GLU A 91 -13.96 -0.10 14.38
CA GLU A 91 -14.36 0.21 13.00
C GLU A 91 -13.85 1.58 12.54
N ILE A 92 -13.55 2.48 13.48
CA ILE A 92 -13.06 3.85 13.20
C ILE A 92 -11.59 4.05 13.55
N LYS A 93 -10.98 3.12 14.28
CA LYS A 93 -9.54 3.15 14.53
C LYS A 93 -8.78 2.89 13.25
N ARG A 94 -7.97 3.87 12.85
CA ARG A 94 -7.07 3.74 11.72
C ARG A 94 -5.83 2.91 12.12
N PRO A 95 -5.29 2.08 11.21
CA PRO A 95 -3.97 1.49 11.38
C PRO A 95 -2.91 2.57 11.60
N THR A 96 -1.89 2.26 12.41
CA THR A 96 -0.77 3.17 12.70
C THR A 96 0.55 2.58 12.23
N GLY A 97 1.56 3.43 12.04
CA GLY A 97 2.91 3.03 11.63
C GLY A 97 3.18 3.18 10.14
N THR A 98 4.10 2.35 9.62
CA THR A 98 4.64 2.49 8.28
C THR A 98 3.73 1.91 7.20
N VAL A 99 3.68 2.56 6.04
CA VAL A 99 3.06 2.00 4.84
C VAL A 99 4.10 1.21 4.06
N ASP A 100 3.89 -0.10 3.95
CA ASP A 100 4.80 -0.99 3.24
C ASP A 100 4.50 -1.14 1.75
N VAL A 101 3.23 -0.99 1.35
CA VAL A 101 2.79 -1.18 -0.04
C VAL A 101 1.80 -0.08 -0.43
N LEU A 102 2.02 0.52 -1.59
CA LEU A 102 1.08 1.43 -2.24
C LEU A 102 0.67 0.83 -3.59
N ILE A 103 -0.64 0.71 -3.82
CA ILE A 103 -1.20 0.26 -5.10
C ILE A 103 -1.63 1.49 -5.88
N GLY A 104 -0.90 1.78 -6.96
CA GLY A 104 -1.16 2.91 -7.84
C GLY A 104 -2.28 2.65 -8.84
N TYR A 105 -2.63 3.70 -9.58
CA TYR A 105 -3.74 3.72 -10.52
C TYR A 105 -3.65 2.70 -11.66
N ALA A 106 -2.44 2.23 -12.02
CA ALA A 106 -2.27 1.14 -12.99
C ALA A 106 -3.07 -0.13 -12.62
N TYR A 107 -3.41 -0.29 -11.34
CA TYR A 107 -4.22 -1.39 -10.82
C TYR A 107 -5.52 -0.90 -10.14
N ALA A 108 -6.10 0.22 -10.58
CA ALA A 108 -7.29 0.83 -9.97
C ALA A 108 -8.52 -0.09 -9.86
N GLY A 109 -8.58 -1.18 -10.64
CA GLY A 109 -9.60 -2.23 -10.50
C GLY A 109 -9.43 -3.13 -9.27
N TYR A 110 -8.33 -2.99 -8.53
CA TYR A 110 -8.04 -3.76 -7.32
C TYR A 110 -8.00 -2.87 -6.08
N HIS A 111 -8.70 -3.31 -5.03
CA HIS A 111 -8.81 -2.64 -3.74
C HIS A 111 -8.12 -3.48 -2.65
N PRO A 112 -7.21 -2.91 -1.85
CA PRO A 112 -6.65 -3.60 -0.68
C PRO A 112 -7.70 -3.86 0.38
N GLU A 113 -7.65 -5.05 1.01
CA GLU A 113 -8.46 -5.42 2.17
C GLU A 113 -7.55 -5.71 3.38
N PRO A 114 -8.08 -5.60 4.62
CA PRO A 114 -7.33 -5.99 5.82
C PRO A 114 -6.75 -7.39 5.71
N GLU A 115 -5.53 -7.57 6.21
CA GLU A 115 -4.87 -8.86 6.26
C GLU A 115 -5.65 -9.82 7.18
N GLN A 116 -6.15 -10.93 6.63
CA GLN A 116 -6.68 -12.02 7.45
C GLN A 116 -5.49 -12.75 8.08
N LYS A 117 -5.49 -12.92 9.41
CA LYS A 117 -4.41 -13.53 10.21
C LYS A 117 -3.91 -14.92 9.76
N SER A 118 -4.54 -15.55 8.76
CA SER A 118 -4.21 -16.89 8.23
C SER A 118 -3.85 -16.92 6.73
N LYS A 119 -3.82 -15.79 6.01
CA LYS A 119 -3.45 -15.73 4.58
C LYS A 119 -2.56 -14.51 4.29
N PRO A 120 -1.63 -14.60 3.30
CA PRO A 120 -0.89 -13.42 2.85
C PRO A 120 -1.84 -12.38 2.24
N PHE A 121 -1.38 -11.13 2.18
CA PHE A 121 -2.03 -9.93 1.64
C PHE A 121 -3.22 -10.20 0.69
N SER A 122 -4.38 -9.66 1.05
CA SER A 122 -5.65 -9.89 0.35
C SER A 122 -6.12 -8.65 -0.44
N ILE A 123 -6.70 -8.87 -1.61
CA ILE A 123 -7.26 -7.81 -2.48
C ILE A 123 -8.64 -8.17 -3.05
N VAL A 124 -9.41 -7.16 -3.44
CA VAL A 124 -10.72 -7.29 -4.11
C VAL A 124 -10.63 -6.72 -5.51
N LYS A 125 -11.02 -7.50 -6.52
CA LYS A 125 -11.24 -7.00 -7.88
C LYS A 125 -12.68 -6.51 -8.03
N LYS A 126 -12.88 -5.27 -8.49
CA LYS A 126 -14.20 -4.76 -8.90
C LYS A 126 -14.53 -5.12 -10.34
#